data_AF-A0A1I1QUP8-F1
#
_entry.id   AF-A0A1I1QUP8-F1
#
_cell.length_a   1.000
_cell.length_b   1.000
_cell.length_c   1.000
_cell.angle_alpha   90.00
_cell.angle_beta   90.00
_cell.angle_gamma   90.00
#
_symmetry.space_group_name_H-M   'P 1'
#
loop_
_entity.id
_entity.type
_entity.pdbx_description
1 polymer ?
#
loop_
_entity_poly.entity_id
_entity_poly.type
_entity_poly.pdbx_seq_one_letter_code
_entity_poly.pdbx_strand_id
1 'polypeptide(L)'
;MKKLQFMALFILCILLCGCGSKAPVKAPVKENEAKSIDYSALSDDLFSYDILLDGKKYTLPVNFSELEADGWSIDPASANKTIGTNFYVINIEVIKNKEHITVSFINNSSEARKLNKCDVGSIMTFGGAGDSKVSAVLPKGISFYATEEEITAAYGKPSNIDTSREHCDTYTFLDPNVIDKNFQEVEILLDKEKHTFYGVELKNMYPKKETK
;
A
#
# COMPACT_ATOMS: atom_id res chain seq x y z
N MET A 1 -5.75 81.34 -19.75
CA MET A 1 -5.15 81.61 -18.41
C MET A 1 -4.20 80.47 -18.05
N LYS A 2 -3.18 80.78 -17.25
CA LYS A 2 -1.84 80.17 -17.18
C LYS A 2 -1.81 78.70 -16.70
N LYS A 3 -0.80 77.96 -17.20
CA LYS A 3 -0.28 76.71 -16.62
C LYS A 3 0.32 76.98 -15.24
N LEU A 4 0.20 76.05 -14.29
CA LEU A 4 1.01 76.03 -13.08
C LEU A 4 1.35 74.58 -12.67
N GLN A 5 2.64 74.29 -12.66
CA GLN A 5 3.25 73.12 -12.03
C GLN A 5 3.63 73.47 -10.58
N PHE A 6 3.56 72.51 -9.67
CA PHE A 6 4.29 72.41 -8.39
C PHE A 6 4.42 70.90 -8.11
N MET A 7 5.59 70.25 -8.15
CA MET A 7 6.83 70.35 -7.36
C MET A 7 6.74 69.70 -5.96
N ALA A 8 7.75 68.86 -5.71
CA ALA A 8 8.29 68.35 -4.43
C ALA A 8 7.78 66.99 -3.90
N LEU A 9 8.64 65.98 -3.99
CA LEU A 9 9.03 65.25 -2.78
C LEU A 9 10.52 64.87 -2.82
N PHE A 10 11.10 64.89 -1.63
CA PHE A 10 12.50 65.11 -1.29
C PHE A 10 13.19 63.76 -0.94
N ILE A 11 14.54 63.76 -1.00
CA ILE A 11 15.47 62.89 -0.24
C ILE A 11 15.96 61.58 -0.90
N LEU A 12 17.05 61.77 -1.67
CA LEU A 12 18.38 61.14 -1.54
C LEU A 12 18.58 60.07 -0.44
N CYS A 13 18.91 58.83 -0.84
CA CYS A 13 19.83 57.95 -0.09
C CYS A 13 20.59 57.01 -1.05
N ILE A 14 21.81 57.45 -1.36
CA ILE A 14 23.09 56.74 -1.53
C ILE A 14 23.08 55.25 -1.90
N LEU A 15 23.79 55.01 -2.99
CA LEU A 15 24.26 53.76 -3.56
C LEU A 15 25.45 53.15 -2.78
N LEU A 16 25.48 51.80 -2.77
CA LEU A 16 26.62 50.86 -2.87
C LEU A 16 27.28 50.22 -1.64
N CYS A 17 27.51 48.90 -1.85
CA CYS A 17 28.45 47.93 -1.23
C CYS A 17 27.79 46.94 -0.24
N GLY A 18 27.87 45.62 -0.37
CA GLY A 18 28.70 44.77 -1.22
C GLY A 18 28.30 43.28 -1.14
N CYS A 19 29.14 42.43 -1.73
CA CYS A 19 29.03 40.99 -2.04
C CYS A 19 28.17 40.10 -1.13
N GLY A 20 27.40 39.21 -1.78
CA GLY A 20 26.89 37.97 -1.19
C GLY A 20 26.23 37.13 -2.27
N SER A 21 26.87 36.04 -2.67
CA SER A 21 26.36 35.02 -3.59
C SER A 21 24.98 34.51 -3.15
N LYS A 22 23.93 34.82 -3.93
CA LYS A 22 22.60 34.28 -3.69
C LYS A 22 22.55 32.83 -4.19
N ALA A 23 22.58 31.89 -3.24
CA ALA A 23 22.06 30.54 -3.45
C ALA A 23 20.57 30.61 -3.84
N PRO A 24 20.06 29.66 -4.64
CA PRO A 24 18.67 29.68 -5.07
C PRO A 24 17.75 29.49 -3.86
N VAL A 25 16.74 30.35 -3.77
CA VAL A 25 15.68 30.29 -2.75
C VAL A 25 14.91 28.98 -2.94
N LYS A 26 15.14 28.03 -2.03
CA LYS A 26 14.36 26.79 -1.93
C LYS A 26 12.92 27.15 -1.56
N ALA A 27 11.97 26.79 -2.42
CA ALA A 27 10.54 26.90 -2.14
C ALA A 27 10.21 26.13 -0.84
N PRO A 28 9.20 26.56 -0.07
CA PRO A 28 8.83 25.87 1.16
C PRO A 28 8.22 24.52 0.80
N VAL A 29 8.96 23.44 1.06
CA VAL A 29 8.41 22.08 1.09
C VAL A 29 7.45 22.05 2.27
N LYS A 30 6.16 21.87 2.00
CA LYS A 30 5.20 21.45 3.02
C LYS A 30 5.60 20.04 3.44
N GLU A 31 6.28 19.95 4.57
CA GLU A 31 6.50 18.73 5.31
C GLU A 31 5.12 18.22 5.74
N ASN A 32 4.58 17.22 5.02
CA ASN A 32 3.49 16.42 5.55
C ASN A 32 4.06 15.72 6.78
N GLU A 33 3.50 16.03 7.95
CA GLU A 33 3.80 15.32 9.19
C GLU A 33 3.49 13.83 8.97
N ALA A 34 4.53 13.04 8.68
CA ALA A 34 4.45 11.60 8.60
C ALA A 34 4.14 11.10 10.00
N LYS A 35 2.87 10.80 10.25
CA LYS A 35 2.46 10.07 11.46
C LYS A 35 3.27 8.78 11.48
N SER A 36 4.17 8.63 12.46
CA SER A 36 4.93 7.40 12.64
C SER A 36 3.94 6.25 12.84
N ILE A 37 3.85 5.35 11.86
CA ILE A 37 3.02 4.16 11.97
C ILE A 37 3.78 3.15 12.81
N ASP A 38 3.20 2.72 13.92
CA ASP A 38 3.78 1.66 14.75
C ASP A 38 3.57 0.31 14.05
N TYR A 39 4.64 -0.24 13.48
CA TYR A 39 4.67 -1.55 12.83
C TYR A 39 5.39 -2.61 13.66
N SER A 40 5.70 -2.32 14.94
CA SER A 40 6.45 -3.23 15.82
C SER A 40 5.77 -4.59 16.03
N ALA A 41 4.47 -4.69 15.74
CA ALA A 41 3.72 -5.94 15.78
C ALA A 41 3.96 -6.86 14.57
N LEU A 42 4.52 -6.36 13.46
CA LEU A 42 4.80 -7.15 12.26
C LEU A 42 6.09 -7.95 12.43
N SER A 43 6.15 -9.13 11.80
CA SER A 43 7.41 -9.83 11.56
C SER A 43 8.38 -8.98 10.74
N ASP A 44 9.68 -9.28 10.83
CA ASP A 44 10.70 -8.76 9.90
C ASP A 44 10.73 -9.54 8.58
N ASP A 45 10.11 -10.72 8.52
CA ASP A 45 10.06 -11.59 7.35
C ASP A 45 8.87 -11.23 6.44
N LEU A 46 9.14 -10.89 5.17
CA LEU A 46 8.11 -10.63 4.16
C LEU A 46 7.17 -11.82 3.97
N PHE A 47 7.70 -13.04 4.09
CA PHE A 47 6.96 -14.29 3.91
C PHE A 47 6.30 -14.78 5.21
N SER A 48 6.25 -13.94 6.26
CA SER A 48 5.31 -14.17 7.35
C SER A 48 3.87 -13.92 6.94
N TYR A 49 3.67 -13.20 5.81
CA TYR A 49 2.38 -12.72 5.33
C TYR A 49 1.63 -11.88 6.37
N ASP A 50 2.39 -11.08 7.12
CA ASP A 50 1.85 -10.04 7.98
C ASP A 50 1.56 -8.76 7.17
N ILE A 51 0.48 -8.06 7.52
CA ILE A 51 0.18 -6.72 7.02
C ILE A 51 -0.50 -5.91 8.11
N LEU A 52 -0.08 -4.65 8.28
CA LEU A 52 -0.84 -3.67 9.03
C LEU A 52 -1.77 -2.92 8.07
N LEU A 53 -3.04 -3.30 8.06
CA LEU A 53 -4.07 -2.72 7.21
C LEU A 53 -4.98 -1.83 8.05
N ASP A 54 -5.05 -0.54 7.71
CA ASP A 54 -5.81 0.46 8.47
C ASP A 54 -5.52 0.44 9.98
N GLY A 55 -4.23 0.27 10.32
CA GLY A 55 -3.73 0.20 11.69
C GLY A 55 -4.02 -1.12 12.43
N LYS A 56 -4.59 -2.13 11.77
CA LYS A 56 -4.82 -3.47 12.34
C LYS A 56 -3.92 -4.51 11.67
N LYS A 57 -3.29 -5.35 12.48
CA LYS A 57 -2.44 -6.43 11.98
C LYS A 57 -3.32 -7.60 11.56
N TYR A 58 -3.06 -8.13 10.36
CA TYR A 58 -3.54 -9.43 9.91
C TYR A 58 -2.34 -10.30 9.50
N THR A 59 -2.49 -11.61 9.65
CA THR A 59 -1.53 -12.60 9.15
C THR A 59 -2.30 -13.57 8.26
N LEU A 60 -1.94 -13.67 6.97
CA LEU A 60 -2.65 -14.55 6.05
C LEU A 60 -2.18 -16.02 6.13
N PRO A 61 -3.10 -17.00 5.97
CA PRO A 61 -4.55 -16.81 5.87
C PRO A 61 -5.17 -16.45 7.23
N VAL A 62 -6.25 -15.66 7.22
CA VAL A 62 -6.97 -15.22 8.42
C VAL A 62 -8.47 -15.47 8.26
N ASN A 63 -9.19 -15.79 9.32
CA ASN A 63 -10.64 -15.95 9.19
C ASN A 63 -11.30 -14.60 8.86
N PHE A 64 -12.24 -14.58 7.89
CA PHE A 64 -12.90 -13.33 7.50
C PHE A 64 -13.61 -12.62 8.67
N SER A 65 -14.04 -13.37 9.69
CA SER A 65 -14.67 -12.78 10.87
C SER A 65 -13.75 -11.81 11.64
N GLU A 66 -12.42 -11.92 11.51
CA GLU A 66 -11.48 -10.95 12.08
C GLU A 66 -11.55 -9.61 11.35
N LEU A 67 -11.64 -9.62 10.02
CA LEU A 67 -11.86 -8.42 9.22
C LEU A 67 -13.26 -7.83 9.53
N GLU A 68 -14.29 -8.68 9.65
CA GLU A 68 -15.64 -8.24 10.04
C GLU A 68 -15.66 -7.52 11.39
N ALA A 69 -14.92 -8.05 12.38
CA ALA A 69 -14.79 -7.45 13.71
C ALA A 69 -14.14 -6.05 13.67
N ASP A 70 -13.28 -5.80 12.67
CA ASP A 70 -12.63 -4.51 12.44
C ASP A 70 -13.41 -3.56 11.49
N GLY A 71 -14.64 -3.93 11.14
CA GLY A 71 -15.58 -3.09 10.39
C GLY A 71 -15.54 -3.25 8.88
N TRP A 72 -14.80 -4.23 8.38
CA TRP A 72 -14.85 -4.62 6.97
C TRP A 72 -16.12 -5.42 6.69
N SER A 73 -16.67 -5.27 5.49
CA SER A 73 -17.90 -5.97 5.11
C SER A 73 -17.85 -6.37 3.64
N ILE A 74 -18.37 -7.55 3.34
CA ILE A 74 -18.64 -7.97 1.95
C ILE A 74 -20.10 -7.71 1.62
N ASP A 75 -20.37 -7.53 0.33
CA ASP A 75 -21.75 -7.44 -0.16
C ASP A 75 -22.59 -8.63 0.36
N PRO A 76 -23.78 -8.38 0.94
CA PRO A 76 -24.61 -9.44 1.54
C PRO A 76 -25.01 -10.57 0.58
N ALA A 77 -25.15 -10.29 -0.73
CA ALA A 77 -25.45 -11.32 -1.71
C ALA A 77 -24.23 -12.23 -1.93
N SER A 78 -23.03 -11.66 -1.94
CA SER A 78 -21.76 -12.41 -1.97
C SER A 78 -21.52 -13.20 -0.68
N ALA A 79 -21.82 -12.62 0.49
CA ALA A 79 -21.58 -13.22 1.80
C ALA A 79 -22.25 -14.58 2.00
N ASN A 80 -23.47 -14.72 1.47
CA ASN A 80 -24.26 -15.94 1.62
C ASN A 80 -23.96 -17.00 0.57
N LYS A 81 -23.09 -16.70 -0.41
CA LYS A 81 -22.66 -17.68 -1.41
C LYS A 81 -21.95 -18.82 -0.69
N THR A 82 -22.44 -20.04 -0.92
CA THR A 82 -21.80 -21.25 -0.42
C THR A 82 -20.71 -21.67 -1.41
N ILE A 83 -19.51 -21.90 -0.92
CA ILE A 83 -18.37 -22.38 -1.71
C ILE A 83 -18.03 -23.81 -1.29
N GLY A 84 -17.65 -24.63 -2.28
CA GLY A 84 -17.36 -26.04 -2.08
C GLY A 84 -16.12 -26.30 -1.23
N THR A 85 -15.91 -27.56 -0.90
CA THR A 85 -14.71 -28.04 -0.19
C THR A 85 -13.47 -27.86 -1.05
N ASN A 86 -12.33 -27.50 -0.44
CA ASN A 86 -11.06 -27.29 -1.14
C ASN A 86 -11.18 -26.34 -2.34
N PHE A 87 -12.01 -25.31 -2.20
CA PHE A 87 -12.32 -24.36 -3.25
C PHE A 87 -11.93 -22.95 -2.83
N TYR A 88 -11.64 -22.09 -3.80
CA TYR A 88 -11.32 -20.69 -3.56
C TYR A 88 -12.16 -19.78 -4.45
N VAL A 89 -12.36 -18.55 -4.00
CA VAL A 89 -12.99 -17.48 -4.77
C VAL A 89 -12.08 -16.27 -4.73
N ILE A 90 -11.71 -15.77 -5.90
CA ILE A 90 -10.79 -14.62 -6.02
C ILE A 90 -11.53 -13.31 -6.23
N ASN A 91 -10.83 -12.22 -5.95
CA ASN A 91 -11.20 -10.86 -6.34
C ASN A 91 -12.58 -10.41 -5.83
N ILE A 92 -12.84 -10.67 -4.55
CA ILE A 92 -14.05 -10.22 -3.86
C ILE A 92 -13.77 -8.86 -3.21
N GLU A 93 -14.60 -7.88 -3.53
CA GLU A 93 -14.53 -6.55 -2.92
C GLU A 93 -15.03 -6.59 -1.46
N VAL A 94 -14.30 -5.91 -0.58
CA VAL A 94 -14.62 -5.73 0.84
C VAL A 94 -14.53 -4.24 1.17
N ILE A 95 -15.52 -3.73 1.89
CA ILE A 95 -15.73 -2.30 2.11
C ILE A 95 -15.71 -1.97 3.59
N LYS A 96 -15.04 -0.88 3.94
CA LYS A 96 -15.07 -0.22 5.26
C LYS A 96 -15.10 1.29 5.05
N ASN A 97 -16.08 2.00 5.58
CA ASN A 97 -16.17 3.48 5.49
C ASN A 97 -16.07 4.06 4.06
N LYS A 98 -16.59 3.37 3.04
CA LYS A 98 -16.47 3.69 1.59
C LYS A 98 -15.07 3.46 1.00
N GLU A 99 -14.17 2.87 1.77
CA GLU A 99 -12.87 2.42 1.32
C GLU A 99 -12.95 0.95 0.94
N HIS A 100 -12.20 0.56 -0.09
CA HIS A 100 -12.31 -0.75 -0.73
C HIS A 100 -10.97 -1.48 -0.70
N ILE A 101 -11.01 -2.76 -0.37
CA ILE A 101 -9.93 -3.71 -0.63
C ILE A 101 -10.48 -4.87 -1.44
N THR A 102 -9.59 -5.61 -2.08
CA THR A 102 -9.92 -6.84 -2.78
C THR A 102 -9.34 -8.01 -2.00
N VAL A 103 -10.13 -9.06 -1.76
CA VAL A 103 -9.67 -10.27 -1.07
C VAL A 103 -9.97 -11.52 -1.88
N SER A 104 -9.20 -12.58 -1.61
CA SER A 104 -9.52 -13.93 -2.08
C SER A 104 -9.82 -14.84 -0.90
N PHE A 105 -10.88 -15.61 -1.00
CA PHE A 105 -11.32 -16.56 0.02
C PHE A 105 -10.86 -17.98 -0.30
N ILE A 106 -10.50 -18.74 0.73
CA ILE A 106 -10.17 -20.16 0.66
C ILE A 106 -11.08 -20.96 1.62
N ASN A 107 -11.66 -22.05 1.13
CA ASN A 107 -12.30 -23.06 1.96
C ASN A 107 -11.46 -24.34 1.96
N ASN A 108 -10.62 -24.49 2.99
CA ASN A 108 -9.77 -25.66 3.18
C ASN A 108 -10.46 -26.76 4.01
N SER A 109 -11.74 -26.59 4.35
CA SER A 109 -12.47 -27.55 5.15
C SER A 109 -13.05 -28.69 4.30
N SER A 110 -13.40 -29.78 4.99
CA SER A 110 -14.09 -30.93 4.40
C SER A 110 -15.58 -30.68 4.14
N GLU A 111 -16.09 -29.48 4.40
CA GLU A 111 -17.50 -29.13 4.22
C GLU A 111 -17.65 -27.85 3.38
N ALA A 112 -18.77 -27.73 2.67
CA ALA A 112 -19.12 -26.50 1.99
C ALA A 112 -19.46 -25.41 3.02
N ARG A 113 -18.99 -24.17 2.81
CA ARG A 113 -19.16 -23.07 3.76
C ARG A 113 -19.65 -21.81 3.05
N LYS A 114 -20.37 -20.97 3.78
CA LYS A 114 -20.64 -19.60 3.34
C LYS A 114 -19.32 -18.83 3.25
N LEU A 115 -19.24 -17.90 2.31
CA LEU A 115 -18.04 -17.10 2.05
C LEU A 115 -17.55 -16.38 3.31
N ASN A 116 -18.45 -15.79 4.11
CA ASN A 116 -18.10 -15.11 5.36
C ASN A 116 -17.67 -16.04 6.51
N LYS A 117 -17.65 -17.36 6.29
CA LYS A 117 -17.11 -18.36 7.23
C LYS A 117 -15.82 -19.01 6.72
N CYS A 118 -15.31 -18.53 5.60
CA CYS A 118 -14.06 -18.99 5.00
C CYS A 118 -12.90 -18.08 5.43
N ASP A 119 -11.69 -18.54 5.17
CA ASP A 119 -10.49 -17.76 5.45
C ASP A 119 -10.17 -16.88 4.25
N VAL A 120 -9.63 -15.70 4.51
CA VAL A 120 -9.02 -14.81 3.54
C VAL A 120 -7.59 -15.29 3.31
N GLY A 121 -7.28 -15.65 2.07
CA GLY A 121 -5.94 -16.09 1.65
C GLY A 121 -5.20 -15.06 0.79
N SER A 122 -5.87 -14.00 0.32
CA SER A 122 -5.20 -12.87 -0.33
C SER A 122 -5.84 -11.56 0.10
N ILE A 123 -5.03 -10.51 0.27
CA ILE A 123 -5.46 -9.12 0.42
C ILE A 123 -4.71 -8.28 -0.61
N MET A 124 -5.46 -7.53 -1.42
CA MET A 124 -4.95 -6.53 -2.35
C MET A 124 -5.51 -5.15 -2.02
N THR A 125 -4.64 -4.15 -2.01
CA THR A 125 -5.02 -2.75 -1.77
C THR A 125 -4.07 -1.79 -2.48
N PHE A 126 -4.54 -0.56 -2.72
CA PHE A 126 -3.82 0.49 -3.44
C PHE A 126 -3.86 1.79 -2.65
N GLY A 127 -2.72 2.49 -2.61
CA GLY A 127 -2.53 3.76 -1.91
C GLY A 127 -2.70 4.99 -2.80
N GLY A 128 -3.11 4.84 -4.06
CA GLY A 128 -3.10 5.98 -5.00
C GLY A 128 -4.02 5.96 -6.23
N ALA A 129 -4.93 5.01 -6.41
CA ALA A 129 -6.01 5.16 -7.41
C ALA A 129 -7.23 5.81 -6.74
N GLY A 130 -7.31 7.14 -6.78
CA GLY A 130 -8.46 7.88 -6.25
C GLY A 130 -8.49 8.01 -4.72
N ASP A 131 -9.67 8.31 -4.18
CA ASP A 131 -9.95 8.66 -2.78
C ASP A 131 -9.63 7.56 -1.74
N SER A 132 -8.97 6.45 -2.13
CA SER A 132 -8.67 5.33 -1.23
C SER A 132 -7.75 5.74 -0.09
N LYS A 133 -8.24 5.67 1.15
CA LYS A 133 -7.51 6.01 2.39
C LYS A 133 -7.03 4.80 3.17
N VAL A 134 -7.17 3.59 2.62
CA VAL A 134 -6.70 2.39 3.30
C VAL A 134 -5.19 2.44 3.41
N SER A 135 -4.67 2.52 4.64
CA SER A 135 -3.22 2.41 4.86
C SER A 135 -2.81 0.94 4.85
N ALA A 136 -1.62 0.66 4.30
CA ALA A 136 -0.99 -0.64 4.33
C ALA A 136 0.48 -0.48 4.72
N VAL A 137 0.93 -1.30 5.66
CA VAL A 137 2.35 -1.42 6.05
C VAL A 137 2.75 -2.90 6.05
N LEU A 138 3.85 -3.19 5.38
CA LEU A 138 4.46 -4.52 5.28
C LEU A 138 5.59 -4.67 6.31
N PRO A 139 6.08 -5.92 6.54
CA PRO A 139 7.28 -6.20 7.33
C PRO A 139 8.41 -5.20 7.14
N LYS A 140 9.16 -4.85 8.19
CA LYS A 140 10.19 -3.79 8.16
C LYS A 140 9.67 -2.36 7.86
N GLY A 141 8.36 -2.13 7.95
CA GLY A 141 7.77 -0.79 7.90
C GLY A 141 7.58 -0.21 6.50
N ILE A 142 7.67 -1.03 5.44
CA ILE A 142 7.45 -0.56 4.07
C ILE A 142 5.97 -0.23 3.86
N SER A 143 5.67 1.02 3.57
CA SER A 143 4.31 1.54 3.34
C SER A 143 4.22 2.25 1.99
N PHE A 144 3.00 2.64 1.59
CA PHE A 144 2.81 3.43 0.37
C PHE A 144 3.76 4.63 0.30
N TYR A 145 4.15 4.94 -0.94
CA TYR A 145 5.16 5.93 -1.31
C TYR A 145 6.62 5.57 -0.99
N ALA A 146 6.90 4.41 -0.38
CA ALA A 146 8.27 3.89 -0.29
C ALA A 146 8.90 3.76 -1.68
N THR A 147 10.16 4.12 -1.79
CA THR A 147 10.95 4.06 -3.01
C THR A 147 11.38 2.63 -3.34
N GLU A 148 11.71 2.38 -4.60
CA GLU A 148 12.32 1.11 -5.03
C GLU A 148 13.58 0.75 -4.22
N GLU A 149 14.40 1.75 -3.87
CA GLU A 149 15.61 1.57 -3.06
C GLU A 149 15.27 1.09 -1.65
N GLU A 150 14.26 1.69 -1.00
CA GLU A 150 13.80 1.26 0.34
C GLU A 150 13.23 -0.15 0.31
N ILE A 151 12.42 -0.49 -0.71
CA ILE A 151 11.86 -1.84 -0.90
C ILE A 151 13.00 -2.85 -1.09
N THR A 152 13.97 -2.54 -1.94
CA THR A 152 15.11 -3.43 -2.23
C THR A 152 16.03 -3.58 -1.02
N ALA A 153 16.24 -2.51 -0.24
CA ALA A 153 16.99 -2.57 1.01
C ALA A 153 16.27 -3.45 2.06
N ALA A 154 14.94 -3.41 2.09
CA ALA A 154 14.15 -4.22 3.02
C ALA A 154 14.10 -5.71 2.62
N TYR A 155 13.84 -6.02 1.34
CA TYR A 155 13.48 -7.38 0.91
C TYR A 155 14.45 -8.01 -0.07
N GLY A 156 15.47 -7.28 -0.53
CA GLY A 156 16.35 -7.70 -1.60
C GLY A 156 15.70 -7.59 -2.97
N LYS A 157 16.28 -8.27 -3.96
CA LYS A 157 15.81 -8.23 -5.35
C LYS A 157 14.51 -9.05 -5.49
N PRO A 158 13.48 -8.54 -6.19
CA PRO A 158 12.30 -9.34 -6.51
C PRO A 158 12.65 -10.56 -7.37
N SER A 159 11.82 -11.59 -7.28
CA SER A 159 11.93 -12.81 -8.10
C SER A 159 11.58 -12.55 -9.57
N ASN A 160 10.63 -11.65 -9.82
CA ASN A 160 10.21 -11.22 -11.15
C ASN A 160 9.81 -9.73 -11.13
N ILE A 161 9.99 -9.07 -12.27
CA ILE A 161 9.51 -7.70 -12.50
C ILE A 161 8.69 -7.71 -13.80
N ASP A 162 7.39 -7.43 -13.71
CA ASP A 162 6.52 -7.22 -14.86
C ASP A 162 6.31 -5.71 -15.11
N THR A 163 6.83 -5.22 -16.23
CA THR A 163 6.74 -3.82 -16.65
C THR A 163 5.69 -3.60 -17.75
N SER A 164 4.83 -4.58 -18.01
CA SER A 164 3.87 -4.53 -19.12
C SER A 164 2.61 -3.72 -18.82
N ARG A 165 2.29 -3.50 -17.54
CA ARG A 165 1.11 -2.71 -17.11
C ARG A 165 1.29 -1.22 -17.41
N GLU A 166 0.22 -0.52 -17.73
CA GLU A 166 0.29 0.87 -18.22
C GLU A 166 0.85 1.85 -17.17
N HIS A 167 0.41 1.72 -15.91
CA HIS A 167 0.69 2.72 -14.86
C HIS A 167 1.60 2.23 -13.73
N CYS A 168 1.95 0.95 -13.71
CA CYS A 168 2.78 0.39 -12.66
C CYS A 168 3.71 -0.71 -13.16
N ASP A 169 4.80 -0.92 -12.43
CA ASP A 169 5.62 -2.14 -12.52
C ASP A 169 5.26 -3.04 -11.34
N THR A 170 5.19 -4.35 -11.57
CA THR A 170 4.83 -5.34 -10.54
C THR A 170 6.08 -6.10 -10.12
N TYR A 171 6.45 -5.99 -8.85
CA TYR A 171 7.60 -6.65 -8.23
C TYR A 171 7.08 -7.85 -7.46
N THR A 172 7.34 -9.05 -7.99
CA THR A 172 6.90 -10.30 -7.36
C THR A 172 8.00 -10.88 -6.50
N PHE A 173 7.71 -11.15 -5.23
CA PHE A 173 8.57 -11.85 -4.27
C PHE A 173 7.97 -13.23 -4.00
N LEU A 174 8.73 -14.28 -4.32
CA LEU A 174 8.32 -15.66 -4.13
C LEU A 174 9.02 -16.22 -2.88
N ASP A 175 8.25 -16.81 -1.97
CA ASP A 175 8.82 -17.52 -0.82
C ASP A 175 9.66 -18.70 -1.34
N PRO A 176 10.97 -18.80 -1.00
CA PRO A 176 11.79 -19.90 -1.44
C PRO A 176 11.40 -21.24 -0.78
N ASN A 177 10.62 -21.24 0.30
CA ASN A 177 10.30 -22.42 1.12
C ASN A 177 8.91 -23.01 0.85
N VAL A 178 8.21 -22.52 -0.18
CA VAL A 178 6.87 -23.00 -0.54
C VAL A 178 6.88 -23.79 -1.83
N ILE A 179 6.04 -24.83 -1.85
CA ILE A 179 5.93 -25.75 -2.99
C ILE A 179 5.13 -25.11 -4.13
N ASP A 180 4.03 -24.40 -3.81
CA ASP A 180 3.13 -23.83 -4.81
C ASP A 180 3.18 -22.30 -4.82
N LYS A 181 4.09 -21.80 -5.64
CA LYS A 181 4.35 -20.36 -5.79
C LYS A 181 3.19 -19.59 -6.42
N ASN A 182 2.25 -20.27 -7.10
CA ASN A 182 1.10 -19.61 -7.72
C ASN A 182 0.05 -19.14 -6.68
N PHE A 183 0.14 -19.67 -5.46
CA PHE A 183 -0.78 -19.37 -4.38
C PHE A 183 -0.10 -18.69 -3.19
N GLN A 184 1.22 -18.50 -3.24
CA GLN A 184 2.03 -17.98 -2.14
C GLN A 184 3.09 -17.01 -2.67
N GLU A 185 2.77 -15.72 -2.64
CA GLU A 185 3.62 -14.64 -3.15
C GLU A 185 3.26 -13.29 -2.52
N VAL A 186 4.19 -12.34 -2.64
CA VAL A 186 3.92 -10.93 -2.35
C VAL A 186 4.22 -10.13 -3.61
N GLU A 187 3.22 -9.41 -4.12
CA GLU A 187 3.40 -8.46 -5.21
C GLU A 187 3.38 -7.04 -4.67
N ILE A 188 4.42 -6.25 -4.97
CA ILE A 188 4.47 -4.81 -4.70
C ILE A 188 4.42 -4.09 -6.04
N LEU A 189 3.43 -3.22 -6.22
CA LEU A 189 3.21 -2.44 -7.43
C LEU A 189 3.82 -1.06 -7.23
N LEU A 190 4.74 -0.67 -8.10
CA LEU A 190 5.36 0.64 -8.10
C LEU A 190 4.71 1.50 -9.18
N ASP A 191 4.30 2.72 -8.84
CA ASP A 191 3.89 3.75 -9.80
C ASP A 191 5.04 4.02 -10.78
N LYS A 192 4.78 3.91 -12.08
CA LYS A 192 5.82 4.04 -13.13
C LYS A 192 6.43 5.43 -13.24
N GLU A 193 5.69 6.47 -12.90
CA GLU A 193 6.19 7.85 -13.01
C GLU A 193 6.95 8.25 -11.74
N LYS A 194 6.44 7.84 -10.59
CA LYS A 194 6.99 8.22 -9.29
C LYS A 194 8.06 7.24 -8.79
N HIS A 195 8.08 6.01 -9.31
CA HIS A 195 8.90 4.90 -8.82
C HIS A 195 8.70 4.62 -7.32
N THR A 196 7.43 4.68 -6.88
CA THR A 196 7.06 4.50 -5.47
C THR A 196 5.96 3.47 -5.30
N PHE A 197 5.98 2.76 -4.17
CA PHE A 197 4.97 1.79 -3.74
C PHE A 197 3.56 2.41 -3.82
N TYR A 198 2.76 1.84 -4.69
CA TYR A 198 1.41 2.26 -5.03
C TYR A 198 0.34 1.21 -4.70
N GLY A 199 0.67 -0.07 -4.77
CA GLY A 199 -0.28 -1.16 -4.52
C GLY A 199 0.43 -2.41 -4.03
N VAL A 200 -0.29 -3.26 -3.29
CA VAL A 200 0.23 -4.54 -2.81
C VAL A 200 -0.83 -5.61 -2.99
N GLU A 201 -0.40 -6.81 -3.36
CA GLU A 201 -1.13 -8.04 -3.13
C GLU A 201 -0.30 -8.95 -2.23
N LEU A 202 -0.84 -9.31 -1.08
CA LEU A 202 -0.29 -10.31 -0.19
C LEU A 202 -1.09 -11.60 -0.34
N LYS A 203 -0.47 -12.68 -0.78
CA LYS A 203 -1.15 -13.93 -1.15
C LYS A 203 -0.51 -15.11 -0.43
N ASN A 204 -1.28 -15.78 0.42
CA ASN A 204 -0.92 -17.02 1.11
C ASN A 204 -2.07 -18.02 1.11
N MET A 205 -2.51 -18.38 -0.10
CA MET A 205 -3.57 -19.35 -0.33
C MET A 205 -2.99 -20.76 -0.19
N TYR A 206 -3.64 -21.62 0.60
CA TYR A 206 -3.21 -23.01 0.82
C TYR A 206 -1.76 -23.18 1.31
N PRO A 207 -1.38 -22.62 2.48
CA PRO A 207 -0.01 -22.73 2.97
C PRO A 207 0.41 -24.19 3.12
N LYS A 208 1.24 -24.67 2.19
CA LYS A 208 1.90 -25.97 2.24
C LYS A 208 3.39 -25.70 2.35
N LYS A 209 3.89 -25.80 3.58
CA LYS A 209 5.34 -25.74 3.83
C LYS A 209 5.99 -27.03 3.35
N GLU A 210 7.19 -26.94 2.79
CA GLU A 210 8.00 -28.14 2.58
C GLU A 210 8.14 -28.90 3.90
N THR A 211 7.78 -30.17 3.90
CA THR A 211 8.11 -31.09 4.99
C THR A 211 9.57 -31.45 4.80
N LYS A 212 10.44 -30.91 5.67
CA LYS A 212 11.85 -31.33 5.74
C LYS A 212 11.97 -32.79 6.11
#